data_AF-A0A076LMY4-F1
#
_entry.id   AF-A0A076LMY4-F1
#
_cell.length_a   1.000
_cell.length_b   1.000
_cell.length_c   1.000
_cell.angle_alpha   90.00
_cell.angle_beta   90.00
_cell.angle_gamma   90.00
#
_symmetry.space_group_name_H-M   'P 1'
#
loop_
_entity.id
_entity.type
_entity.pdbx_description
1 polymer ?
#
loop_
_entity_poly.entity_id
_entity_poly.type
_entity_poly.pdbx_seq_one_letter_code
_entity_poly.pdbx_strand_id
1 'polypeptide(L)' 'MLILHRGDRVSDVARTLCCARSSVGRWINWFTLSGIEGLKSLPAGRSRRWPFKHICSLLRELVKHSPGDFGYQR' A
#
# COMPACT_ATOMS: atom_id res chain seq x y z
N MET A 1 -2.75 12.72 -17.20
CA MET A 1 -2.63 14.04 -16.55
C MET A 1 -2.60 15.13 -17.63
N LEU A 2 -3.73 15.38 -18.29
CA LEU A 2 -3.79 16.27 -19.48
C LEU A 2 -4.09 17.73 -19.14
N ILE A 3 -4.70 18.01 -17.98
CA ILE A 3 -5.14 19.37 -17.61
C ILE A 3 -3.94 20.25 -17.24
N LEU A 4 -3.03 19.77 -16.39
CA LEU A 4 -1.82 20.54 -16.01
C LEU A 4 -0.83 20.76 -17.16
N HIS A 5 -0.73 19.82 -18.11
CA HIS A 5 0.19 19.95 -19.25
C HIS A 5 -0.21 21.08 -20.21
N ARG A 6 -1.47 21.55 -20.15
CA ARG A 6 -1.96 22.69 -20.94
C ARG A 6 -1.61 24.06 -20.35
N GLY A 7 -0.91 24.09 -19.22
CA GLY A 7 -0.58 25.32 -18.49
C GLY A 7 -1.68 25.80 -17.55
N ASP A 8 -2.73 25.00 -17.32
CA ASP A 8 -3.80 25.33 -16.39
C ASP A 8 -3.27 25.48 -14.96
N ARG A 9 -3.78 26.47 -14.24
CA ARG A 9 -3.37 26.69 -12.84
C ARG A 9 -3.91 25.56 -11.97
N VAL A 10 -3.16 25.20 -10.92
CA VAL A 10 -3.56 24.20 -9.92
C VAL A 10 -4.96 24.48 -9.34
N SER A 11 -5.33 25.76 -9.18
CA SER A 11 -6.66 26.20 -8.71
C SER A 11 -7.78 25.80 -9.66
N ASP A 12 -7.54 25.94 -10.96
CA ASP A 12 -8.53 25.66 -12.01
C ASP A 12 -8.70 24.15 -12.15
N VAL A 13 -7.60 23.40 -12.09
CA VAL A 13 -7.62 21.93 -12.06
C VAL A 13 -8.38 21.42 -10.85
N ALA A 14 -8.17 22.00 -9.67
CA ALA A 14 -8.88 21.62 -8.44
C ALA A 14 -10.40 21.88 -8.56
N ARG A 15 -10.79 23.01 -9.17
CA ARG A 15 -12.19 23.33 -9.43
C ARG A 15 -12.83 22.35 -10.41
N THR A 16 -12.16 22.07 -11.52
CA THR A 16 -12.63 21.12 -12.56
C THR A 16 -12.78 19.70 -12.00
N LEU A 17 -11.89 19.28 -11.12
CA LEU A 17 -11.92 17.95 -10.50
C LEU A 17 -12.74 17.89 -9.20
N CYS A 18 -13.40 19.00 -8.83
CA CYS A 18 -14.17 19.12 -7.59
C CYS A 18 -13.41 18.64 -6.34
N CYS A 19 -12.12 18.94 -6.24
CA CYS A 19 -11.26 18.51 -5.15
C CYS A 19 -10.52 19.68 -4.50
N ALA A 20 -9.99 19.47 -3.29
CA ALA A 20 -9.16 20.48 -2.64
C ALA A 20 -7.86 20.71 -3.44
N ARG A 21 -7.39 21.96 -3.52
CA ARG A 21 -6.11 22.33 -4.14
C ARG A 21 -4.93 21.51 -3.62
N SER A 22 -4.95 21.15 -2.33
CA SER A 22 -3.93 20.32 -1.68
C SER A 22 -3.89 18.89 -2.22
N SER A 23 -5.01 18.34 -2.72
CA SER A 23 -5.05 17.03 -3.36
C SER A 23 -4.31 17.05 -4.69
N VAL A 24 -4.54 18.09 -5.51
CA VAL A 24 -3.80 18.29 -6.76
C VAL A 24 -2.31 18.46 -6.49
N GLY A 25 -1.94 19.24 -5.46
CA GLY A 25 -0.54 19.37 -5.03
C GLY A 25 0.11 18.04 -4.65
N ARG A 26 -0.60 17.17 -3.93
CA ARG A 26 -0.12 15.81 -3.60
C ARG A 26 0.09 14.95 -4.85
N TRP A 27 -0.86 14.98 -5.79
CA TRP A 27 -0.73 14.24 -7.05
C TRP A 27 0.46 14.73 -7.88
N ILE A 28 0.68 16.05 -7.96
CA ILE A 28 1.87 16.62 -8.62
C ILE A 28 3.13 16.09 -7.94
N ASN A 29 3.20 16.14 -6.61
CA ASN A 29 4.37 15.65 -5.88
C ASN A 29 4.64 14.15 -6.14
N TRP A 30 3.60 13.31 -6.07
CA TRP A 30 3.74 11.87 -6.36
C TRP A 30 4.19 11.61 -7.79
N PHE A 31 3.67 12.36 -8.76
CA PHE A 31 4.07 12.25 -10.15
C PHE A 31 5.52 12.68 -10.36
N THR A 32 5.97 13.77 -9.73
CA THR A 32 7.36 14.23 -9.82
C THR A 32 8.33 13.21 -9.22
N LEU A 33 7.95 12.56 -8.11
CA LEU A 33 8.81 11.61 -7.42
C LEU A 33 8.85 10.22 -8.06
N SER A 34 7.74 9.75 -8.65
CA SER A 34 7.58 8.34 -9.05
C SER A 34 6.86 8.16 -10.39
N GLY A 35 6.70 9.23 -11.16
CA GLY A 35 6.01 9.20 -12.45
C GLY A 35 4.56 8.73 -12.35
N ILE A 36 4.09 8.06 -13.40
CA ILE A 36 2.74 7.47 -13.45
C ILE A 36 2.51 6.43 -12.35
N GLU A 37 3.55 5.68 -11.96
CA GLU A 37 3.42 4.65 -10.92
C GLU A 37 3.01 5.24 -9.58
N GLY A 38 3.49 6.44 -9.24
CA GLY A 38 3.10 7.15 -8.02
C GLY A 38 1.63 7.60 -7.98
N LEU A 39 0.95 7.62 -9.13
CA LEU A 39 -0.47 7.96 -9.21
C LEU A 39 -1.40 6.74 -9.17
N LYS A 40 -0.85 5.52 -9.26
CA LYS A 40 -1.66 4.30 -9.17
C LYS A 40 -2.18 4.12 -7.76
N SER A 41 -3.46 3.81 -7.63
CA SER A 41 -4.04 3.44 -6.35
C SER A 41 -3.40 2.15 -5.84
N LEU A 42 -3.04 2.15 -4.56
CA LEU A 42 -2.66 0.92 -3.88
C LEU A 42 -3.88 0.01 -3.75
N PRO A 43 -3.68 -1.32 -3.72
CA PRO A 43 -4.77 -2.25 -3.44
C PRO A 43 -5.44 -1.90 -2.11
N ALA A 44 -6.76 -2.05 -2.07
CA ALA A 44 -7.52 -1.78 -0.87
C ALA A 44 -7.08 -2.69 0.28
N GLY A 45 -7.02 -2.13 1.49
CA GLY A 45 -6.62 -2.83 2.70
C GLY A 45 -5.11 -2.79 2.98
N ARG A 46 -4.73 -3.30 4.16
CA ARG A 46 -3.33 -3.40 4.56
C ARG A 46 -2.70 -4.62 3.89
N SER A 47 -1.48 -4.46 3.37
CA SER A 47 -0.70 -5.60 2.92
C SER A 47 -0.49 -6.58 4.07
N ARG A 48 -0.49 -7.89 3.75
CA ARG A 48 -0.30 -8.92 4.76
C ARG A 48 1.14 -8.86 5.26
N ARG A 49 1.32 -8.38 6.50
CA ARG A 49 2.64 -8.19 7.12
C ARG A 49 3.35 -9.49 7.49
N TRP A 50 2.57 -10.50 7.86
CA TRP A 50 3.12 -11.77 8.37
C TRP A 50 3.34 -12.79 7.24
N PRO A 51 4.41 -13.59 7.29
CA PRO A 51 4.69 -14.64 6.32
C PRO A 51 3.73 -15.82 6.55
N PHE A 52 2.47 -15.63 6.19
CA PHE A 52 1.38 -16.58 6.49
C PHE A 52 1.68 -18.00 6.04
N LYS A 53 2.25 -18.18 4.83
CA LYS A 53 2.62 -19.51 4.33
C LYS A 53 3.65 -20.18 5.24
N HIS A 54 4.65 -19.42 5.68
CA HIS A 54 5.68 -19.91 6.59
C HIS A 54 5.09 -20.26 7.96
N ILE A 55 4.25 -19.38 8.53
CA ILE A 55 3.57 -19.64 9.81
C ILE A 55 2.69 -20.89 9.72
N CYS A 56 1.87 -21.02 8.67
CA CYS A 56 1.04 -22.21 8.48
C CYS A 56 1.87 -23.48 8.32
N SER A 57 3.00 -23.43 7.60
CA SER A 57 3.90 -24.56 7.47
C SER A 57 4.49 -24.95 8.83
N LEU A 58 4.97 -23.96 9.59
CA LEU A 58 5.55 -24.16 10.91
C LEU A 58 4.52 -24.78 11.88
N LEU A 59 3.31 -24.22 11.95
CA LEU A 59 2.25 -24.75 12.82
C LEU A 59 1.89 -26.20 12.48
N ARG A 60 1.84 -26.55 11.19
CA ARG A 60 1.58 -27.94 10.76
C ARG A 60 2.67 -28.90 11.18
N GLU A 61 3.93 -28.48 11.18
CA GLU A 61 5.03 -29.31 11.69
C GLU A 61 4.98 -29.41 13.21
N LEU A 62 4.79 -28.29 13.92
CA LEU A 62 4.75 -28.27 15.39
C LEU A 62 3.67 -29.19 15.97
N VAL A 63 2.50 -29.28 15.31
CA VAL A 63 1.40 -30.15 15.76
C VAL A 63 1.73 -31.65 15.67
N LYS A 64 2.73 -32.04 14.87
CA LYS A 64 3.19 -33.45 14.79
C LYS A 64 4.03 -33.88 15.98
N HIS A 65 4.52 -32.94 16.76
CA HIS A 65 5.44 -33.17 17.86
C HIS A 65 4.73 -33.01 19.21
N SER A 66 5.18 -33.77 20.20
CA SER A 66 4.71 -33.59 21.57
C SER A 66 5.40 -32.39 22.21
N PRO A 67 4.80 -31.70 23.21
CA PRO A 67 5.50 -30.66 23.97
C PRO A 67 6.82 -31.15 24.60
N GLY A 68 6.89 -32.44 24.93
CA GLY A 68 8.11 -33.08 25.45
C GLY A 68 9.25 -33.11 24.45
N ASP A 69 8.97 -33.15 23.14
CA ASP A 69 9.98 -33.13 22.07
C ASP A 69 10.72 -31.78 22.05
N PHE A 70 10.12 -30.73 22.61
CA PHE A 70 10.72 -29.40 22.76
C PHE A 70 11.23 -29.14 24.18
N GLY A 71 11.27 -30.17 25.04
CA GLY A 71 11.74 -30.03 26.42
C GLY A 71 10.72 -29.38 27.37
N TYR A 72 9.47 -29.21 26.96
CA TYR A 72 8.42 -28.75 27.87
C TYR A 72 7.94 -29.92 28.74
N GLN A 73 8.24 -29.85 30.03
CA GLN A 73 7.71 -30.76 31.04
C GLN A 73 6.30 -30.28 31.46
N ARG A 74 5.38 -31.23 31.66
CA ARG A 74 4.05 -30.95 32.22
C ARG A 74 4.14 -30.47 33.66
#